data_AF-A0A7S3RTT3-F1
#
_entry.id   AF-A0A7S3RTT3-F1
#
_cell.length_a   1.000
_cell.length_b   1.000
_cell.length_c   1.000
_cell.angle_alpha   90.00
_cell.angle_beta   90.00
_cell.angle_gamma   90.00
#
_symmetry.space_group_name_H-M   'P 1'
#
loop_
_entity.id
_entity.type
_entity.pdbx_description
1 polymer ?
#
loop_
_entity_poly.entity_id
_entity_poly.type
_entity_poly.pdbx_seq_one_letter_code
_entity_poly.pdbx_strand_id
1 'polypeptide(L)'
;GGPTAAMASPAAAAQPSLPHSWQGGDKDSSSSASSSSADEAKGSTMLARKRRSIPRCNEQVFLKSVKIALRVFGAIVSTVFIFQGVWIFAHPDLGIDSDHFAAFCRWFSQGMLGVLAGAAGCYLEVKALFTRENFTKYALNRIASAVFYLWLGFWTIGFADYRETGIPSGWMIVVGILSWIVAVGDLMVSCTSTHLVATNGKGNSAQAGDKHGQAHHDSSDDDDDDDDDDDNDVEQGRQDEQPLSPKPGARAASTTTAP
;
A
#
# COMPACT_ATOMS: atom_id res chain seq x y z
N GLY A 1 -41.77 33.10 -1.19
CA GLY A 1 -40.72 33.86 -0.50
C GLY A 1 -40.15 33.03 0.63
N GLY A 2 -39.04 32.34 0.38
CA GLY A 2 -38.26 31.63 1.39
C GLY A 2 -36.85 32.23 1.43
N PRO A 3 -36.18 32.28 2.60
CA PRO A 3 -34.92 32.99 2.75
C PRO A 3 -33.80 32.28 1.99
N THR A 4 -33.20 32.99 1.04
CA THR A 4 -31.96 32.64 0.36
C THR A 4 -30.80 32.75 1.35
N ALA A 5 -30.27 31.60 1.78
CA ALA A 5 -29.05 31.53 2.56
C ALA A 5 -27.85 31.78 1.64
N ALA A 6 -27.27 32.97 1.73
CA ALA A 6 -26.02 33.32 1.08
C ALA A 6 -24.88 32.50 1.69
N MET A 7 -24.33 31.55 0.93
CA MET A 7 -23.09 30.85 1.30
C MET A 7 -21.90 31.77 1.06
N ALA A 8 -21.30 32.22 2.16
CA ALA A 8 -20.06 32.97 2.18
C ALA A 8 -18.88 32.09 1.75
N SER A 9 -18.03 32.65 0.89
CA SER A 9 -16.80 32.06 0.37
C SER A 9 -15.73 31.96 1.48
N PRO A 10 -15.12 30.79 1.74
CA PRO A 10 -14.03 30.71 2.69
C PRO A 10 -12.73 31.25 2.08
N ALA A 11 -12.17 32.24 2.78
CA ALA A 11 -10.91 32.88 2.50
C ALA A 11 -9.73 31.89 2.44
N ALA A 12 -8.85 32.12 1.48
CA ALA A 12 -7.58 31.42 1.30
C ALA A 12 -6.72 31.50 2.58
N ALA A 13 -6.52 30.35 3.21
CA ALA A 13 -5.56 30.20 4.30
C ALA A 13 -4.15 30.03 3.72
N ALA A 14 -3.26 30.93 4.13
CA ALA A 14 -1.85 30.97 3.78
C ALA A 14 -1.11 29.68 4.19
N GLN A 15 -0.21 29.21 3.31
CA GLN A 15 0.69 28.10 3.60
C GLN A 15 1.83 28.52 4.55
N PRO A 16 2.12 27.76 5.62
CA PRO A 16 3.33 27.95 6.41
C PRO A 16 4.56 27.35 5.70
N SER A 17 5.61 28.16 5.64
CA SER A 17 6.96 27.84 5.17
C SER A 17 7.61 26.72 5.99
N LEU A 18 8.17 25.72 5.29
CA LEU A 18 9.02 24.64 5.82
C LEU A 18 10.41 25.17 6.23
N PRO A 19 10.94 24.78 7.41
CA PRO A 19 12.36 24.92 7.68
C PRO A 19 13.11 23.58 7.67
N HIS A 20 14.24 23.62 6.98
CA HIS A 20 15.56 23.11 7.38
C HIS A 20 15.86 21.60 7.52
N SER A 21 16.68 21.16 6.55
CA SER A 21 17.90 20.36 6.68
C SER A 21 18.19 19.71 8.04
N TRP A 22 18.23 18.38 8.05
CA TRP A 22 19.02 17.61 9.01
C TRP A 22 20.13 16.87 8.27
N GLN A 23 21.35 17.29 8.58
CA GLN A 23 22.61 16.80 8.05
C GLN A 23 23.44 16.31 9.24
N GLY A 24 24.05 15.13 9.08
CA GLY A 24 25.24 14.73 9.83
C GLY A 24 25.01 13.89 11.09
N GLY A 25 25.72 12.77 11.17
CA GLY A 25 25.84 12.00 12.40
C GLY A 25 26.48 10.63 12.25
N ASP A 26 27.63 10.53 11.57
CA ASP A 26 28.50 9.37 11.71
C ASP A 26 28.99 9.28 13.17
N LYS A 27 28.80 8.10 13.78
CA LYS A 27 29.42 7.75 15.05
C LYS A 27 29.88 6.31 15.01
N ASP A 28 31.13 6.17 14.58
CA ASP A 28 31.97 5.05 14.94
C ASP A 28 32.11 4.99 16.47
N SER A 29 31.82 3.84 17.05
CA SER A 29 32.20 3.53 18.43
C SER A 29 32.55 2.05 18.49
N SER A 30 33.79 1.81 18.08
CA SER A 30 34.62 0.69 18.48
C SER A 30 34.79 0.69 20.00
N SER A 31 34.33 -0.38 20.65
CA SER A 31 34.72 -0.69 22.03
C SER A 31 35.05 -2.17 22.14
N SER A 32 36.36 -2.41 22.15
CA SER A 32 37.04 -3.59 22.63
C SER A 32 36.96 -3.70 24.16
N ALA A 33 36.65 -4.89 24.67
CA ALA A 33 36.93 -5.33 26.04
C ALA A 33 36.94 -6.86 26.02
N SER A 34 38.11 -7.51 25.92
CA SER A 34 39.03 -7.90 27.01
C SER A 34 38.38 -8.74 28.12
N SER A 35 38.46 -10.06 27.91
CA SER A 35 38.94 -11.11 28.83
C SER A 35 38.68 -11.05 30.36
N SER A 36 38.40 -12.27 30.84
CA SER A 36 38.69 -12.85 32.17
C SER A 36 37.68 -12.58 33.29
N SER A 37 37.03 -13.65 33.75
CA SER A 37 37.47 -14.36 34.97
C SER A 37 36.57 -15.57 35.17
N ALA A 38 37.18 -16.75 35.20
CA ALA A 38 36.61 -17.92 35.86
C ALA A 38 36.41 -17.57 37.35
N ASP A 39 35.25 -17.92 37.90
CA ASP A 39 35.20 -18.57 39.20
C ASP A 39 33.83 -19.20 39.47
N GLU A 40 33.92 -20.44 39.95
CA GLU A 40 32.84 -21.29 40.44
C GLU A 40 31.98 -20.61 41.50
N ALA A 41 30.66 -20.75 41.37
CA ALA A 41 29.81 -20.94 42.54
C ALA A 41 28.61 -21.83 42.16
N LYS A 42 28.78 -23.13 42.45
CA LYS A 42 27.71 -24.12 42.59
C LYS A 42 26.64 -23.58 43.54
N GLY A 43 25.40 -23.46 43.07
CA GLY A 43 24.33 -22.90 43.88
C GLY A 43 22.93 -23.10 43.31
N SER A 44 22.56 -24.36 43.12
CA SER A 44 21.19 -24.90 43.12
C SER A 44 20.05 -23.90 43.34
N THR A 45 19.29 -23.60 42.29
CA THR A 45 17.82 -23.52 42.38
C THR A 45 17.25 -23.90 41.02
N MET A 46 17.15 -25.21 40.87
CA MET A 46 16.49 -25.96 39.82
C MET A 46 14.97 -25.70 39.86
N LEU A 47 14.53 -24.45 39.74
CA LEU A 47 13.14 -24.15 39.43
C LEU A 47 12.94 -24.45 37.95
N ALA A 48 12.69 -25.73 37.70
CA ALA A 48 12.17 -26.32 36.49
C ALA A 48 10.92 -25.54 36.06
N ARG A 49 11.17 -24.43 35.35
CA ARG A 49 10.17 -23.63 34.68
C ARG A 49 9.64 -24.51 33.55
N LYS A 50 8.64 -25.33 33.88
CA LYS A 50 7.80 -26.10 32.96
C LYS A 50 7.17 -25.09 32.00
N ARG A 51 7.94 -24.68 30.99
CA ARG A 51 7.47 -23.90 29.84
C ARG A 51 6.45 -24.80 29.17
N ARG A 52 5.18 -24.62 29.52
CA ARG A 52 4.07 -25.26 28.82
C ARG A 52 4.23 -24.86 27.36
N SER A 53 4.63 -25.82 26.54
CA SER A 53 4.64 -25.70 25.09
C SER A 53 3.18 -25.53 24.66
N ILE A 54 2.76 -24.28 24.47
CA ILE A 54 1.44 -23.97 23.92
C ILE A 54 1.40 -24.61 22.52
N PRO A 55 0.35 -25.38 22.18
CA PRO A 55 0.27 -26.09 20.90
C PRO A 55 0.20 -25.09 19.73
N ARG A 56 1.31 -24.95 19.02
CA ARG A 56 1.50 -24.01 17.88
C ARG A 56 0.92 -24.50 16.54
N CYS A 57 0.38 -25.72 16.47
CA CYS A 57 -0.13 -26.25 15.20
C CYS A 57 -1.35 -25.49 14.66
N ASN A 58 -2.28 -25.08 15.52
CA ASN A 58 -3.52 -24.42 15.06
C ASN A 58 -3.28 -22.97 14.58
N GLU A 59 -2.27 -22.30 15.14
CA GLU A 59 -1.95 -20.90 14.83
C GLU A 59 -1.39 -20.75 13.40
N GLN A 60 -0.56 -21.69 12.94
CA GLN A 60 -0.05 -21.67 11.57
C GLN A 60 -1.13 -21.89 10.52
N VAL A 61 -2.08 -22.80 10.78
CA VAL A 61 -3.20 -23.07 9.86
C VAL A 61 -4.13 -21.85 9.79
N PHE A 62 -4.38 -21.21 10.94
CA PHE A 62 -5.17 -19.98 11.00
C PHE A 62 -4.54 -18.84 10.20
N LEU A 63 -3.24 -18.58 10.36
CA LEU A 63 -2.54 -17.52 9.62
C LEU A 63 -2.54 -17.76 8.10
N LYS A 64 -2.38 -19.03 7.68
CA LYS A 64 -2.50 -19.41 6.26
C LYS A 64 -3.91 -19.14 5.72
N SER A 65 -4.93 -19.51 6.49
CA SER A 65 -6.33 -19.29 6.12
C SER A 65 -6.67 -17.81 6.02
N VAL A 66 -6.33 -17.01 7.04
CA VAL A 66 -6.55 -15.55 7.04
C VAL A 66 -5.85 -14.88 5.87
N LYS A 67 -4.61 -15.29 5.55
CA LYS A 67 -3.87 -14.77 4.39
C LYS A 67 -4.58 -15.05 3.07
N ILE A 68 -5.18 -16.24 2.90
CA ILE A 68 -5.95 -16.58 1.70
C ILE A 68 -7.25 -15.78 1.66
N ALA A 69 -7.96 -15.70 2.78
CA ALA A 69 -9.21 -14.95 2.88
C ALA A 69 -9.01 -13.46 2.52
N LEU A 70 -7.98 -12.81 3.06
CA LEU A 70 -7.65 -11.41 2.75
C LEU A 70 -7.41 -11.19 1.26
N ARG A 71 -6.73 -12.11 0.57
CA ARG A 71 -6.53 -12.03 -0.89
C ARG A 71 -7.83 -12.18 -1.67
N VAL A 72 -8.70 -13.10 -1.25
CA VAL A 72 -10.01 -13.28 -1.87
C VAL A 72 -10.85 -12.00 -1.70
N PHE A 73 -10.84 -11.39 -0.51
CA PHE A 73 -11.50 -10.11 -0.30
C PHE A 73 -10.91 -8.98 -1.14
N GLY A 74 -9.58 -8.88 -1.23
CA GLY A 74 -8.88 -7.90 -2.08
C GLY A 74 -9.27 -8.03 -3.55
N ALA A 75 -9.34 -9.26 -4.07
CA ALA A 75 -9.77 -9.55 -5.44
C ALA A 75 -11.24 -9.21 -5.69
N ILE A 76 -12.14 -9.53 -4.73
CA ILE A 76 -13.56 -9.19 -4.82
C ILE A 76 -13.74 -7.68 -4.86
N VAL A 77 -13.11 -6.94 -3.93
CA VAL A 77 -13.17 -5.48 -3.89
C VAL A 77 -12.67 -4.90 -5.22
N SER A 78 -11.51 -5.35 -5.71
CA SER A 78 -10.94 -4.87 -6.97
C SER A 78 -11.89 -5.11 -8.16
N THR A 79 -12.53 -6.27 -8.23
CA THR A 79 -13.51 -6.60 -9.28
C THR A 79 -14.75 -5.70 -9.22
N VAL A 80 -15.26 -5.43 -8.00
CA VAL A 80 -16.39 -4.51 -7.81
C VAL A 80 -16.05 -3.11 -8.31
N PHE A 81 -14.84 -2.62 -8.10
CA PHE A 81 -14.41 -1.31 -8.61
C PHE A 81 -14.32 -1.26 -10.13
N ILE A 82 -13.80 -2.31 -10.78
CA ILE A 82 -13.80 -2.40 -12.25
C ILE A 82 -15.24 -2.35 -12.76
N PHE A 83 -16.14 -3.13 -12.16
CA PHE A 83 -17.54 -3.17 -12.55
C PHE A 83 -18.21 -1.80 -12.34
N GLN A 84 -17.94 -1.11 -11.22
CA GLN A 84 -18.43 0.25 -10.98
C GLN A 84 -17.90 1.25 -12.01
N GLY A 85 -16.61 1.20 -12.35
CA GLY A 85 -16.03 2.06 -13.38
C GLY A 85 -16.71 1.85 -14.75
N VAL A 86 -16.88 0.59 -15.16
CA VAL A 86 -17.60 0.24 -16.40
C VAL A 86 -19.07 0.67 -16.34
N TRP A 87 -19.72 0.51 -15.20
CA TRP A 87 -21.11 0.92 -15.01
C TRP A 87 -21.30 2.44 -15.17
N ILE A 88 -20.37 3.23 -14.64
CA ILE A 88 -20.34 4.70 -14.79
C ILE A 88 -20.17 5.07 -16.26
N PHE A 89 -19.35 4.35 -17.01
CA PHE A 89 -19.22 4.57 -18.45
C PHE A 89 -20.49 4.23 -19.24
N ALA A 90 -21.26 3.23 -18.79
CA ALA A 90 -22.51 2.83 -19.45
C ALA A 90 -23.66 3.81 -19.25
N HIS A 91 -23.61 4.65 -18.20
CA HIS A 91 -24.65 5.64 -17.89
C HIS A 91 -24.04 7.05 -17.84
N PRO A 92 -23.70 7.65 -19.00
CA PRO A 92 -23.18 9.01 -19.06
C PRO A 92 -24.27 10.00 -18.62
N ASP A 93 -24.12 10.58 -17.44
CA ASP A 93 -24.98 11.67 -16.96
C ASP A 93 -24.46 13.01 -17.49
N LEU A 94 -24.56 13.17 -18.81
CA LEU A 94 -24.22 14.41 -19.50
C LEU A 94 -25.45 15.33 -19.44
N GLY A 95 -25.66 15.95 -18.28
CA GLY A 95 -26.68 16.99 -18.11
C GLY A 95 -26.58 18.07 -19.20
N ILE A 96 -27.74 18.56 -19.65
CA ILE A 96 -27.92 19.45 -20.82
C ILE A 96 -27.45 20.91 -20.56
N ASP A 97 -26.79 21.19 -19.43
CA ASP A 97 -26.37 22.55 -19.08
C ASP A 97 -24.91 22.85 -19.49
N SER A 98 -24.64 24.13 -19.71
CA SER A 98 -23.55 24.74 -20.49
C SER A 98 -22.09 24.47 -20.07
N ASP A 99 -21.84 23.60 -19.08
CA ASP A 99 -20.50 23.24 -18.60
C ASP A 99 -20.08 21.81 -19.03
N HIS A 100 -20.46 21.40 -20.24
CA HIS A 100 -20.28 20.04 -20.77
C HIS A 100 -18.85 19.48 -20.61
N PHE A 101 -17.82 20.32 -20.73
CA PHE A 101 -16.44 19.86 -20.61
C PHE A 101 -16.06 19.51 -19.16
N ALA A 102 -16.45 20.33 -18.18
CA ALA A 102 -16.13 20.09 -16.78
C ALA A 102 -16.90 18.85 -16.26
N ALA A 103 -18.18 18.73 -16.63
CA ALA A 103 -18.99 17.56 -16.33
C ALA A 103 -18.40 16.28 -16.97
N PHE A 104 -18.02 16.34 -18.25
CA PHE A 104 -17.38 15.24 -18.95
C PHE A 104 -16.05 14.83 -18.29
N CYS A 105 -15.19 15.79 -17.97
CA CYS A 105 -13.90 15.51 -17.32
C CYS A 105 -14.09 14.86 -15.94
N ARG A 106 -15.06 15.34 -15.17
CA ARG A 106 -15.41 14.76 -13.86
C ARG A 106 -15.95 13.33 -14.00
N TRP A 107 -16.89 13.10 -14.92
CA TRP A 107 -17.44 11.78 -15.21
C TRP A 107 -16.34 10.81 -15.69
N PHE A 108 -15.54 11.24 -16.67
CA PHE A 108 -14.46 10.44 -17.24
C PHE A 108 -13.39 10.10 -16.21
N SER A 109 -12.93 11.09 -15.43
CA SER A 109 -11.93 10.87 -14.39
C SER A 109 -12.45 9.93 -13.30
N GLN A 110 -13.72 10.02 -12.92
CA GLN A 110 -14.32 9.11 -11.94
C GLN A 110 -14.40 7.67 -12.46
N GLY A 111 -14.89 7.46 -13.69
CA GLY A 111 -14.94 6.14 -14.32
C GLY A 111 -13.54 5.54 -14.50
N MET A 112 -12.61 6.33 -15.03
CA MET A 112 -11.23 5.91 -15.27
C MET A 112 -10.50 5.60 -13.95
N LEU A 113 -10.71 6.39 -12.90
CA LEU A 113 -10.14 6.11 -11.58
C LEU A 113 -10.65 4.78 -11.01
N GLY A 114 -11.94 4.47 -11.15
CA GLY A 114 -12.50 3.19 -10.73
C GLY A 114 -11.86 2.00 -11.46
N VAL A 115 -11.71 2.10 -12.79
CA VAL A 115 -11.07 1.05 -13.60
C VAL A 115 -9.59 0.90 -13.26
N LEU A 116 -8.83 2.00 -13.20
CA LEU A 116 -7.41 1.98 -12.90
C LEU A 116 -7.14 1.48 -11.48
N ALA A 117 -7.94 1.89 -10.50
CA ALA A 117 -7.80 1.39 -9.14
C ALA A 117 -8.14 -0.10 -9.05
N GLY A 118 -9.22 -0.54 -9.70
CA GLY A 118 -9.56 -1.97 -9.77
C GLY A 118 -8.46 -2.79 -10.46
N ALA A 119 -7.92 -2.31 -11.57
CA ALA A 119 -6.81 -2.96 -12.28
C ALA A 119 -5.53 -3.00 -11.43
N ALA A 120 -5.19 -1.91 -10.73
CA ALA A 120 -4.06 -1.86 -9.81
C ALA A 120 -4.23 -2.87 -8.66
N GLY A 121 -5.43 -2.98 -8.08
CA GLY A 121 -5.74 -3.98 -7.06
C GLY A 121 -5.54 -5.41 -7.56
N CYS A 122 -6.06 -5.73 -8.76
CA CYS A 122 -5.84 -7.01 -9.42
C CYS A 122 -4.35 -7.28 -9.67
N TYR A 123 -3.59 -6.28 -10.15
CA TYR A 123 -2.16 -6.40 -10.39
C TYR A 123 -1.38 -6.70 -9.09
N LEU A 124 -1.72 -6.03 -7.98
CA LEU A 124 -1.08 -6.28 -6.67
C LEU A 124 -1.33 -7.70 -6.18
N GLU A 125 -2.53 -8.25 -6.37
CA GLU A 125 -2.85 -9.63 -6.03
C GLU A 125 -2.08 -10.65 -6.89
N VAL A 126 -2.03 -10.43 -8.21
CA VAL A 126 -1.25 -11.26 -9.14
C VAL A 126 0.24 -11.21 -8.78
N LYS A 127 0.79 -10.02 -8.55
CA LYS A 127 2.19 -9.84 -8.15
C LYS A 127 2.52 -10.51 -6.82
N ALA A 128 1.55 -10.55 -5.89
CA ALA A 128 1.68 -11.25 -4.62
C ALA A 128 1.71 -12.79 -4.77
N LEU A 129 1.30 -13.35 -5.90
CA LEU A 129 1.43 -14.78 -6.22
C LEU A 129 2.83 -15.11 -6.76
N PHE A 130 3.43 -14.21 -7.53
CA PHE A 130 4.73 -14.44 -8.18
C PHE A 130 5.94 -14.15 -7.29
N THR A 131 5.82 -13.29 -6.28
CA THR A 131 6.97 -12.92 -5.43
C THR A 131 7.26 -14.01 -4.37
N ARG A 132 8.13 -14.98 -4.70
CA ARG A 132 8.57 -16.03 -3.75
C ARG A 132 9.97 -15.83 -3.16
N GLU A 133 10.82 -15.04 -3.82
CA GLU A 133 12.28 -15.13 -3.59
C GLU A 133 12.84 -14.06 -2.65
N ASN A 134 12.10 -12.99 -2.34
CA ASN A 134 12.63 -11.87 -1.55
C ASN A 134 11.66 -11.41 -0.47
N PHE A 135 12.01 -11.62 0.80
CA PHE A 135 11.20 -11.22 1.95
C PHE A 135 10.92 -9.71 1.99
N THR A 136 11.93 -8.89 1.69
CA THR A 136 11.80 -7.41 1.67
C THR A 136 10.82 -6.94 0.60
N LYS A 137 10.91 -7.50 -0.62
CA LYS A 137 9.98 -7.19 -1.72
C LYS A 137 8.55 -7.61 -1.37
N TYR A 138 8.40 -8.77 -0.70
CA TYR A 138 7.10 -9.23 -0.20
C TYR A 138 6.52 -8.29 0.85
N ALA A 139 7.30 -7.84 1.84
CA ALA A 139 6.85 -6.93 2.89
C ALA A 139 6.45 -5.56 2.31
N LEU A 140 7.26 -5.00 1.40
CA LEU A 140 6.94 -3.74 0.71
C LEU A 140 5.66 -3.85 -0.12
N ASN A 141 5.47 -4.95 -0.84
CA ASN A 141 4.24 -5.19 -1.60
C ASN A 141 3.00 -5.18 -0.69
N ARG A 142 3.11 -5.77 0.52
CA ARG A 142 2.02 -5.77 1.50
C ARG A 142 1.72 -4.39 2.08
N ILE A 143 2.75 -3.62 2.40
CA ILE A 143 2.57 -2.23 2.87
C ILE A 143 1.93 -1.39 1.77
N ALA A 144 2.39 -1.53 0.52
CA ALA A 144 1.80 -0.83 -0.62
C ALA A 144 0.31 -1.19 -0.81
N SER A 145 -0.04 -2.49 -0.75
CA SER A 145 -1.44 -2.93 -0.77
C SER A 145 -2.25 -2.32 0.39
N ALA A 146 -1.73 -2.31 1.61
CA ALA A 146 -2.43 -1.74 2.75
C ALA A 146 -2.70 -0.24 2.60
N VAL A 147 -1.70 0.54 2.15
CA VAL A 147 -1.87 1.98 1.88
C VAL A 147 -2.88 2.21 0.75
N PHE A 148 -2.83 1.38 -0.29
CA PHE A 148 -3.76 1.45 -1.41
C PHE A 148 -5.21 1.20 -0.99
N TYR A 149 -5.47 0.12 -0.23
CA TYR A 149 -6.81 -0.18 0.28
C TYR A 149 -7.30 0.83 1.32
N LEU A 150 -6.39 1.42 2.11
CA LEU A 150 -6.75 2.50 3.03
C LEU A 150 -7.23 3.74 2.26
N TRP A 151 -6.47 4.15 1.23
CA TRP A 151 -6.83 5.25 0.33
C TRP A 151 -8.16 4.99 -0.38
N LEU A 152 -8.38 3.77 -0.89
CA LEU A 152 -9.64 3.36 -1.51
C LEU A 152 -10.84 3.44 -0.54
N GLY A 153 -10.64 3.10 0.73
CA GLY A 153 -11.69 3.20 1.75
C GLY A 153 -12.10 4.65 2.01
N PHE A 154 -11.15 5.59 2.08
CA PHE A 154 -11.46 7.01 2.17
C PHE A 154 -12.18 7.53 0.92
N TRP A 155 -11.70 7.11 -0.25
CA TRP A 155 -12.28 7.52 -1.53
C TRP A 155 -13.75 7.06 -1.66
N THR A 156 -14.05 5.80 -1.35
CA THR A 156 -15.41 5.24 -1.44
C THR A 156 -16.39 5.88 -0.47
N ILE A 157 -15.96 6.15 0.78
CA ILE A 157 -16.79 6.83 1.77
C ILE A 157 -17.04 8.28 1.35
N GLY A 158 -16.02 8.98 0.86
CA GLY A 158 -16.19 10.33 0.30
C GLY A 158 -17.14 10.38 -0.90
N PHE A 159 -17.30 9.25 -1.60
CA PHE A 159 -18.25 9.10 -2.69
C PHE A 159 -19.68 8.73 -2.25
N ALA A 160 -19.90 8.29 -1.01
CA ALA A 160 -21.20 7.82 -0.54
C ALA A 160 -22.26 8.94 -0.47
N ASP A 161 -21.83 10.20 -0.37
CA ASP A 161 -22.70 11.38 -0.32
C ASP A 161 -23.23 11.83 -1.69
N TYR A 162 -22.71 11.28 -2.80
CA TYR A 162 -23.22 11.58 -4.15
C TYR A 162 -24.52 10.80 -4.43
N ARG A 163 -25.63 11.36 -3.92
CA ARG A 163 -27.00 10.83 -4.05
C ARG A 163 -27.48 10.63 -5.50
N GLU A 164 -26.82 11.21 -6.48
CA GLU A 164 -27.26 11.20 -7.88
C GLU A 164 -26.86 9.94 -8.66
N THR A 165 -25.94 9.13 -8.14
CA THR A 165 -25.40 7.97 -8.88
C THR A 165 -26.34 6.76 -8.95
N GLY A 166 -27.50 6.79 -8.29
CA GLY A 166 -28.46 5.67 -8.25
C GLY A 166 -27.98 4.43 -7.50
N ILE A 167 -26.73 4.42 -7.02
CA ILE A 167 -26.18 3.36 -6.18
C ILE A 167 -26.61 3.63 -4.73
N PRO A 168 -27.17 2.64 -4.01
CA PRO A 168 -27.52 2.81 -2.61
C PRO A 168 -26.28 3.23 -1.80
N SER A 169 -26.30 4.41 -1.17
CA SER A 169 -25.16 4.94 -0.38
C SER A 169 -24.63 3.93 0.65
N GLY A 170 -25.52 3.10 1.22
CA GLY A 170 -25.13 2.03 2.14
C GLY A 170 -24.15 1.02 1.55
N TRP A 171 -24.26 0.71 0.25
CA TRP A 171 -23.34 -0.23 -0.42
C TRP A 171 -21.92 0.32 -0.48
N MET A 172 -21.75 1.59 -0.84
CA MET A 172 -20.43 2.25 -0.91
C MET A 172 -19.76 2.30 0.46
N ILE A 173 -20.53 2.57 1.52
CA ILE A 173 -20.02 2.55 2.89
C ILE A 173 -19.52 1.15 3.28
N VAL A 174 -20.28 0.10 2.95
CA VAL A 174 -19.86 -1.29 3.23
C VAL A 174 -18.58 -1.64 2.49
N VAL A 175 -18.46 -1.29 1.21
CA VAL A 175 -17.23 -1.51 0.42
C VAL A 175 -16.04 -0.75 1.02
N GLY A 176 -16.24 0.49 1.46
CA GLY A 176 -15.19 1.28 2.11
C GLY A 176 -14.71 0.66 3.42
N ILE A 177 -15.64 0.19 4.26
CA ILE A 177 -15.31 -0.53 5.51
C ILE A 177 -14.57 -1.83 5.21
N LEU A 178 -15.01 -2.62 4.22
CA LEU A 178 -14.33 -3.84 3.81
C LEU A 178 -12.89 -3.55 3.36
N SER A 179 -12.69 -2.47 2.60
CA SER A 179 -11.36 -2.02 2.18
C SER A 179 -10.46 -1.71 3.37
N TRP A 180 -10.96 -1.03 4.40
CA TRP A 180 -10.20 -0.79 5.64
C TRP A 180 -9.87 -2.06 6.41
N ILE A 181 -10.80 -3.02 6.49
CA ILE A 181 -10.54 -4.32 7.14
C ILE A 181 -9.42 -5.06 6.40
N VAL A 182 -9.43 -5.06 5.06
CA VAL A 182 -8.36 -5.66 4.26
C VAL A 182 -7.03 -4.96 4.52
N ALA A 183 -7.00 -3.63 4.53
CA ALA A 183 -5.80 -2.85 4.81
C ALA A 183 -5.19 -3.16 6.20
N VAL A 184 -6.03 -3.18 7.24
CA VAL A 184 -5.60 -3.52 8.60
C VAL A 184 -5.12 -4.97 8.67
N GLY A 185 -5.84 -5.90 8.02
CA GLY A 185 -5.46 -7.31 7.96
C GLY A 185 -4.08 -7.53 7.32
N ASP A 186 -3.81 -6.88 6.20
CA ASP A 186 -2.51 -6.94 5.52
C ASP A 186 -1.38 -6.35 6.37
N LEU A 187 -1.66 -5.28 7.12
CA LEU A 187 -0.69 -4.70 8.05
C LEU A 187 -0.40 -5.66 9.23
N MET A 188 -1.44 -6.27 9.82
CA MET A 188 -1.26 -7.24 10.90
C MET A 188 -0.46 -8.48 10.44
N VAL A 189 -0.73 -8.99 9.24
CA VAL A 189 0.02 -10.10 8.65
C VAL A 189 1.48 -9.71 8.39
N SER A 190 1.75 -8.46 8.05
CA SER A 190 3.12 -7.96 7.87
C SER A 190 3.87 -7.87 9.19
N CYS A 191 3.24 -7.33 10.24
CA CYS A 191 3.83 -7.20 11.57
C CYS A 191 4.15 -8.54 12.26
N THR A 192 3.37 -9.59 11.98
CA THR A 192 3.59 -10.92 12.59
C THR A 192 4.77 -11.68 11.99
N SER A 193 5.23 -11.32 10.78
CA SER A 193 6.31 -12.02 10.09
C SER A 193 7.71 -11.75 10.69
N THR A 194 7.93 -10.60 11.31
CA THR A 194 9.23 -10.16 11.83
C THR A 194 9.64 -10.88 13.12
N HIS A 195 8.66 -11.35 13.90
CA HIS A 195 8.91 -11.86 15.25
C HIS A 195 9.48 -13.30 15.26
N LEU A 196 9.37 -14.04 14.15
CA LEU A 196 9.85 -15.42 14.04
C LEU A 196 11.35 -15.52 13.73
N VAL A 197 11.94 -14.51 13.08
CA VAL A 197 13.37 -14.51 12.70
C VAL A 197 14.26 -14.17 13.90
N ALA A 198 13.85 -13.23 14.74
CA ALA A 198 14.63 -12.78 15.90
C ALA A 198 14.86 -13.87 16.97
N THR A 199 13.97 -14.87 17.06
CA THR A 199 14.10 -15.95 18.04
C THR A 199 15.05 -17.08 17.62
N ASN A 200 15.38 -17.19 16.34
CA ASN A 200 16.28 -18.24 15.83
C ASN A 200 17.76 -17.81 15.80
N GLY A 201 18.06 -16.51 15.69
CA GLY A 201 19.43 -16.01 15.61
C GLY A 201 20.22 -16.02 16.93
N LYS A 202 19.54 -16.11 18.09
CA LYS A 202 20.20 -15.96 19.41
C LYS A 202 20.72 -17.26 20.02
N GLY A 203 20.58 -18.40 19.32
CA GLY A 203 20.91 -19.74 19.83
C GLY A 203 22.28 -20.31 19.45
N ASN A 204 22.87 -19.90 18.32
CA ASN A 204 24.07 -20.58 17.79
C ASN A 204 25.37 -19.77 17.89
N SER A 205 25.35 -18.53 18.37
CA SER A 205 26.57 -17.71 18.52
C SER A 205 27.45 -18.09 19.71
N ALA A 206 27.07 -19.10 20.51
CA ALA A 206 27.86 -19.59 21.64
C ALA A 206 28.69 -20.84 21.32
N GLN A 207 28.71 -21.33 20.08
CA GLN A 207 29.43 -22.56 19.70
C GLN A 207 30.41 -22.37 18.54
N ALA A 208 31.05 -21.19 18.46
CA ALA A 208 32.19 -20.93 17.58
C ALA A 208 33.42 -20.65 18.46
N GLY A 209 33.99 -21.72 19.00
CA GLY A 209 35.14 -21.61 19.89
C GLY A 209 35.79 -22.94 20.20
N ASP A 210 35.82 -23.88 19.26
CA ASP A 210 36.90 -24.88 19.18
C ASP A 210 36.76 -25.71 17.89
N LYS A 211 37.67 -25.51 16.94
CA LYS A 211 38.16 -26.55 16.02
C LYS A 211 39.31 -25.99 15.18
N HIS A 212 40.47 -26.11 15.81
CA HIS A 212 41.69 -26.66 15.25
C HIS A 212 41.67 -27.02 13.76
N GLY A 213 42.69 -26.53 13.06
CA GLY A 213 42.77 -26.51 11.61
C GLY A 213 42.80 -27.86 10.91
N GLN A 214 42.36 -27.82 9.66
CA GLN A 214 42.73 -28.78 8.66
C GLN A 214 42.89 -28.04 7.32
N ALA A 215 44.14 -27.78 6.97
CA ALA A 215 44.57 -27.41 5.64
C ALA A 215 44.40 -28.62 4.72
N HIS A 216 43.84 -28.45 3.52
CA HIS A 216 44.32 -28.98 2.23
C HIS A 216 43.24 -28.97 1.13
N HIS A 217 43.72 -28.89 -0.12
CA HIS A 217 43.03 -29.02 -1.43
C HIS A 217 42.24 -27.77 -1.83
N ASP A 218 42.71 -26.87 -2.69
CA ASP A 218 43.48 -26.95 -3.95
C ASP A 218 42.85 -27.80 -5.05
N SER A 219 42.92 -27.26 -6.26
CA SER A 219 42.55 -27.79 -7.59
C SER A 219 41.15 -27.52 -8.17
N SER A 220 41.23 -26.80 -9.30
CA SER A 220 40.40 -26.82 -10.53
C SER A 220 39.20 -25.87 -10.52
N ASP A 221 39.20 -24.77 -11.27
CA ASP A 221 39.18 -24.66 -12.76
C ASP A 221 37.96 -25.34 -13.37
N ASP A 222 37.46 -24.74 -14.46
CA ASP A 222 36.22 -24.98 -15.22
C ASP A 222 35.04 -24.08 -14.74
N ASP A 223 34.25 -23.39 -15.56
CA ASP A 223 34.26 -22.96 -16.97
C ASP A 223 33.13 -21.89 -17.00
N ASP A 224 33.37 -20.73 -17.61
CA ASP A 224 32.70 -20.28 -18.84
C ASP A 224 31.21 -20.65 -18.93
N ASP A 225 30.33 -19.65 -18.85
CA ASP A 225 29.21 -19.51 -19.78
C ASP A 225 28.62 -18.10 -19.67
N ASP A 226 28.85 -17.37 -20.76
CA ASP A 226 28.13 -16.21 -21.25
C ASP A 226 26.61 -16.44 -21.26
N ASP A 227 25.82 -15.37 -21.12
CA ASP A 227 24.58 -15.16 -21.89
C ASP A 227 23.96 -13.80 -21.50
N ASP A 228 24.33 -12.80 -22.31
CA ASP A 228 23.45 -11.99 -23.13
C ASP A 228 22.21 -11.29 -22.52
N ASP A 229 22.26 -9.96 -22.65
CA ASP A 229 21.26 -9.11 -23.30
C ASP A 229 19.78 -9.28 -22.92
N ASP A 230 19.21 -8.23 -22.33
CA ASP A 230 17.97 -7.67 -22.87
C ASP A 230 17.76 -6.23 -22.37
N ASP A 231 18.27 -5.30 -23.18
CA ASP A 231 17.86 -3.91 -23.22
C ASP A 231 16.36 -3.82 -23.49
N ASN A 232 15.59 -3.26 -22.55
CA ASN A 232 14.25 -2.77 -22.83
C ASN A 232 14.21 -1.26 -22.62
N ASP A 233 14.75 -0.56 -23.62
CA ASP A 233 14.45 0.83 -23.94
C ASP A 233 12.97 0.95 -24.32
N VAL A 234 12.12 1.27 -23.34
CA VAL A 234 10.75 1.72 -23.63
C VAL A 234 10.78 3.23 -23.86
N GLU A 235 10.79 3.53 -25.15
CA GLU A 235 10.61 4.79 -25.85
C GLU A 235 9.62 5.75 -25.17
N GLN A 236 10.16 6.90 -24.77
CA GLN A 236 9.45 8.01 -24.15
C GLN A 236 8.79 8.86 -25.24
N GLY A 237 7.53 8.54 -25.56
CA GLY A 237 6.69 9.28 -26.49
C GLY A 237 6.34 10.68 -25.99
N ARG A 238 7.12 11.66 -26.43
CA ARG A 238 6.87 13.10 -26.37
C ARG A 238 5.77 13.46 -27.38
N GLN A 239 4.62 13.94 -26.90
CA GLN A 239 3.67 14.68 -27.73
C GLN A 239 3.52 16.09 -27.18
N ASP A 240 4.14 17.00 -27.90
CA ASP A 240 3.90 18.42 -27.88
C ASP A 240 2.49 18.70 -28.43
N GLU A 241 1.58 19.27 -27.63
CA GLU A 241 0.44 20.03 -28.16
C GLU A 241 0.21 21.32 -27.36
N GLN A 242 -0.08 22.35 -28.16
CA GLN A 242 0.06 23.78 -27.87
C GLN A 242 -1.07 24.38 -27.03
N PRO A 243 -0.83 25.57 -26.43
CA PRO A 243 -1.83 26.29 -25.65
C PRO A 243 -2.80 27.08 -26.55
N LEU A 244 -4.06 26.67 -26.58
CA LEU A 244 -5.15 27.49 -27.13
C LEU A 244 -5.66 28.48 -26.07
N SER A 245 -5.46 29.76 -26.36
CA SER A 245 -5.93 30.90 -25.56
C SER A 245 -7.46 30.98 -25.51
N PRO A 246 -8.08 31.29 -24.36
CA PRO A 246 -9.50 31.58 -24.29
C PRO A 246 -9.81 33.03 -24.73
N LYS A 247 -10.78 33.14 -25.64
CA LYS A 247 -11.40 34.38 -26.14
C LYS A 247 -12.40 34.90 -25.11
N PRO A 248 -12.33 36.17 -24.66
CA PRO A 248 -13.29 36.72 -23.71
C PRO A 248 -14.52 37.28 -24.44
N GLY A 249 -15.71 36.78 -24.08
CA GLY A 249 -17.01 37.31 -24.51
C GLY A 249 -18.09 36.26 -24.27
N ALA A 250 -19.28 36.54 -23.74
CA ALA A 250 -19.90 37.81 -23.43
C ALA A 250 -20.90 37.60 -22.29
N ARG A 251 -20.98 38.62 -21.44
CA ARG A 251 -21.93 38.79 -20.35
C ARG A 251 -23.33 38.96 -20.95
N ALA A 252 -24.22 37.99 -20.72
CA ALA A 252 -25.65 38.16 -20.98
C ALA A 252 -26.41 38.11 -19.65
N ALA A 253 -26.98 39.25 -19.31
CA ALA A 253 -27.93 39.43 -18.23
C ALA A 253 -29.31 38.99 -18.68
N SER A 254 -30.04 38.28 -17.83
CA SER A 254 -31.50 38.22 -17.80
C SER A 254 -31.93 37.36 -16.63
N THR A 255 -33.09 37.50 -16.02
CA THR A 255 -34.05 38.61 -15.88
C THR A 255 -34.87 38.16 -14.69
N THR A 256 -34.95 39.02 -13.67
CA THR A 256 -35.87 38.86 -12.54
C THR A 256 -37.29 38.98 -13.06
N THR A 257 -38.12 37.95 -12.89
CA THR A 257 -39.59 38.14 -12.90
C THR A 257 -40.24 37.11 -11.97
N ALA A 258 -40.68 37.60 -10.81
CA ALA A 258 -41.66 36.95 -9.94
C ALA A 258 -43.07 37.42 -10.36
N PRO A 259 -44.09 36.63 -10.02
CA PRO A 259 -44.98 37.05 -8.94
C PRO A 259 -44.89 36.18 -7.69
#